data_AF-A0A2D7I5X1-F1
#
_entry.id   AF-A0A2D7I5X1-F1
#
_cell.length_a   1.000
_cell.length_b   1.000
_cell.length_c   1.000
_cell.angle_alpha   90.00
_cell.angle_beta   90.00
_cell.angle_gamma   90.00
#
_symmetry.space_group_name_H-M   'P 1'
#
loop_
_entity.id
_entity.type
_entity.pdbx_description
1 polymer ?
#
loop_
_entity_poly.entity_id
_entity_poly.type
_entity_poly.pdbx_seq_one_letter_code
_entity_poly.pdbx_strand_id
1 'polypeptide(L)'
;MDRLASPYGAEGFSVLEGEGVLVVDLPTESGISIEGGSQRALARALSQLACPTIAISNASLSPVATALLPAFDVVLDGLSGVRTLCERIRRHPIASLALVQLLRQSGQLDVPSGLVAESWVYSVLQSGPEFQAWLMDRSPQEVFDSPQPAVLMDRGPSKLCLKLNRPARRNAFGVGMRDGLAEGLQLALSDPEIQEIVLSGEGTSFCSGGDLSEFGSLPDPATAHAVRSTRNVARMLDALASRTRAKVHGACIGAGVELPSFVHEVAAREDSFFQLPEIKMGLVPGAGGTVSLPRRIGRQRTAWLALTGERIDVHTAAEWGLVDRILSPGDWDSER
;
A
#
# COMPACT_ATOMS: atom_id res chain seq x y z
N MET A 1 9.04 13.37 -25.60
CA MET A 1 10.51 13.27 -25.52
C MET A 1 11.15 14.65 -25.40
N ASP A 2 11.01 15.51 -26.42
CA ASP A 2 11.64 16.84 -26.42
C ASP A 2 11.19 17.75 -25.26
N ARG A 3 9.91 17.66 -24.86
CA ARG A 3 9.41 18.37 -23.67
C ARG A 3 10.10 17.92 -22.37
N LEU A 4 10.45 16.64 -22.23
CA LEU A 4 11.10 16.11 -21.02
C LEU A 4 12.61 16.33 -21.00
N ALA A 5 13.21 16.65 -22.15
CA ALA A 5 14.64 16.96 -22.27
C ALA A 5 14.96 18.43 -21.95
N SER A 6 13.95 19.30 -21.89
CA SER A 6 14.10 20.71 -21.51
C SER A 6 14.01 20.88 -19.99
N PRO A 7 14.88 21.70 -19.35
CA PRO A 7 14.81 22.00 -17.91
C PRO A 7 13.45 22.52 -17.45
N TYR A 8 12.78 23.29 -18.31
CA TYR A 8 11.47 23.90 -18.02
C TYR A 8 10.29 23.02 -18.43
N GLY A 9 10.51 22.02 -19.28
CA GLY A 9 9.40 21.21 -19.78
C GLY A 9 8.87 20.21 -18.75
N ALA A 10 9.62 19.92 -17.69
CA ALA A 10 9.14 19.19 -16.52
C ALA A 10 8.17 20.02 -15.66
N GLU A 11 8.30 21.35 -15.64
CA GLU A 11 7.41 22.26 -14.88
C GLU A 11 5.98 22.26 -15.44
N GLY A 12 5.82 21.96 -16.73
CA GLY A 12 4.51 21.77 -17.36
C GLY A 12 3.73 20.53 -16.86
N PHE A 13 4.38 19.63 -16.12
CA PHE A 13 3.78 18.43 -15.53
C PHE A 13 3.72 18.58 -14.01
N SER A 14 2.67 19.25 -13.55
CA SER A 14 2.42 19.54 -12.14
C SER A 14 0.95 19.33 -11.81
N VAL A 15 0.70 18.75 -10.65
CA VAL A 15 -0.65 18.57 -10.12
C VAL A 15 -1.36 19.87 -9.71
N LEU A 16 -0.64 20.99 -9.61
CA LEU A 16 -1.19 22.28 -9.19
C LEU A 16 -1.46 23.23 -10.37
N GLU A 17 -0.51 23.33 -11.31
CA GLU A 17 -0.53 24.37 -12.35
C GLU A 17 -0.37 23.82 -13.78
N GLY A 18 -0.30 22.50 -13.97
CA GLY A 18 0.00 21.87 -15.26
C GLY A 18 -0.78 20.57 -15.54
N GLU A 19 -0.20 19.72 -16.39
CA GLU A 19 -0.74 18.39 -16.66
C GLU A 19 -0.48 17.46 -15.45
N GLY A 20 -1.51 17.25 -14.62
CA GLY A 20 -1.42 16.47 -13.38
C GLY A 20 -1.25 14.96 -13.54
N VAL A 21 -1.12 14.46 -14.77
CA VAL A 21 -0.78 13.06 -15.10
C VAL A 21 -0.16 13.01 -16.49
N LEU A 22 0.96 12.29 -16.62
CA LEU A 22 1.58 12.02 -17.92
C LEU A 22 1.22 10.60 -18.37
N VAL A 23 0.55 10.50 -19.53
CA VAL A 23 0.27 9.22 -20.20
C VAL A 23 1.11 9.13 -21.45
N VAL A 24 1.84 8.02 -21.61
CA VAL A 24 2.69 7.76 -22.77
C VAL A 24 2.29 6.45 -23.40
N ASP A 25 1.86 6.51 -24.66
CA ASP A 25 1.72 5.34 -25.52
C ASP A 25 3.11 4.94 -26.05
N LEU A 26 3.60 3.77 -25.64
CA LEU A 26 4.95 3.35 -25.98
C LEU A 26 4.98 2.70 -27.37
N PRO A 27 5.95 3.06 -28.22
CA PRO A 27 5.99 2.63 -29.61
C PRO A 27 6.25 1.12 -29.74
N THR A 28 5.49 0.50 -30.65
CA THR A 28 5.62 -0.91 -31.01
C THR A 28 6.67 -1.16 -32.10
N GLU A 29 6.93 -0.17 -32.96
CA GLU A 29 7.90 -0.28 -34.06
C GLU A 29 9.25 0.40 -33.74
N SER A 30 10.32 -0.13 -34.34
CA SER A 30 11.72 0.28 -34.21
C SER A 30 12.08 1.65 -34.83
N GLY A 31 11.08 2.47 -35.18
CA GLY A 31 11.29 3.76 -35.88
C GLY A 31 11.77 4.91 -35.01
N ILE A 32 11.76 4.77 -33.67
CA ILE A 32 12.23 5.80 -32.74
C ILE A 32 13.59 5.40 -32.17
N SER A 33 14.65 5.86 -32.83
CA SER A 33 16.03 5.73 -32.36
C SER A 33 16.30 6.75 -31.25
N ILE A 34 16.17 6.35 -29.98
CA ILE A 34 16.67 7.16 -28.86
C ILE A 34 18.11 6.72 -28.60
N GLU A 35 19.09 7.60 -28.85
CA GLU A 35 20.49 7.35 -28.50
C GLU A 35 20.63 6.94 -27.03
N GLY A 36 21.51 5.98 -26.71
CA GLY A 36 21.59 5.37 -25.36
C GLY A 36 21.88 6.35 -24.22
N GLY A 37 22.54 7.49 -24.48
CA GLY A 37 22.71 8.58 -23.51
C GLY A 37 21.40 9.29 -23.17
N SER A 38 20.53 9.44 -24.17
CA SER A 38 19.23 10.11 -24.05
C SER A 38 18.18 9.24 -23.33
N GLN A 39 18.32 7.91 -23.34
CA GLN A 39 17.42 6.99 -22.63
C GLN A 39 17.53 7.09 -21.11
N ARG A 40 18.75 7.09 -20.56
CA ARG A 40 18.97 7.24 -19.10
C ARG A 40 18.54 8.62 -18.61
N ALA A 41 18.81 9.66 -19.41
CA ALA A 41 18.36 11.00 -19.14
C ALA A 41 16.83 11.08 -19.07
N LEU A 42 16.13 10.43 -20.02
CA LEU A 42 14.67 10.36 -20.01
C LEU A 42 14.13 9.60 -18.79
N ALA A 43 14.67 8.41 -18.50
CA ALA A 43 14.24 7.63 -17.35
C ALA A 43 14.39 8.41 -16.04
N ARG A 44 15.50 9.16 -15.91
CA ARG A 44 15.73 10.08 -14.80
C ARG A 44 14.69 11.21 -14.78
N ALA A 45 14.44 11.87 -15.91
CA ALA A 45 13.45 12.93 -16.00
C ALA A 45 12.06 12.46 -15.59
N LEU A 46 11.60 11.30 -16.08
CA LEU A 46 10.32 10.68 -15.71
C LEU A 46 10.21 10.46 -14.20
N SER A 47 11.26 9.92 -13.57
CA SER A 47 11.27 9.68 -12.13
C SER A 47 11.22 10.96 -11.28
N GLN A 48 11.58 12.11 -11.85
CA GLN A 48 11.63 13.40 -11.17
C GLN A 48 10.36 14.24 -11.37
N LEU A 49 9.43 13.82 -12.23
CA LEU A 49 8.21 14.58 -12.50
C LEU A 49 7.32 14.73 -11.26
N ALA A 50 6.71 15.91 -11.13
CA ALA A 50 5.75 16.24 -10.08
C ALA A 50 4.31 15.80 -10.42
N CYS A 51 4.17 14.65 -11.07
CA CYS A 51 2.89 13.99 -11.33
C CYS A 51 3.08 12.46 -11.50
N PRO A 52 2.00 11.67 -11.40
CA PRO A 52 2.00 10.26 -11.81
C PRO A 52 2.28 10.08 -13.30
N THR A 53 3.04 9.04 -13.62
CA THR A 53 3.41 8.65 -14.99
C THR A 53 2.83 7.27 -15.33
N ILE A 54 2.15 7.18 -16.47
CA ILE A 54 1.49 5.97 -16.95
C ILE A 54 2.05 5.60 -18.32
N ALA A 55 2.59 4.39 -18.45
CA ALA A 55 2.90 3.81 -19.74
C ALA A 55 1.76 2.90 -20.21
N ILE A 56 1.39 3.02 -21.49
CA ILE A 56 0.58 2.03 -22.18
C ILE A 56 1.54 1.10 -22.91
N SER A 57 1.52 -0.17 -22.52
CA SER A 57 2.26 -1.25 -23.15
C SER A 57 1.31 -2.03 -24.06
N ASN A 58 1.79 -2.39 -25.25
CA ASN A 58 1.13 -3.34 -26.14
C ASN A 58 2.02 -4.57 -26.30
N ALA A 59 1.48 -5.70 -26.77
CA ALA A 59 2.16 -7.01 -26.81
C ALA A 59 3.49 -7.08 -27.60
N SER A 60 3.92 -6.00 -28.27
CA SER A 60 5.17 -5.95 -29.02
C SER A 60 5.83 -4.59 -28.86
N LEU A 61 6.54 -4.37 -27.75
CA LEU A 61 7.31 -3.14 -27.52
C LEU A 61 8.71 -3.21 -28.16
N SER A 62 9.18 -2.08 -28.66
CA SER A 62 10.57 -1.93 -29.07
C SER A 62 11.54 -2.11 -27.87
N PRO A 63 12.80 -2.54 -28.07
CA PRO A 63 13.77 -2.69 -26.97
C PRO A 63 13.97 -1.41 -26.15
N VAL A 64 13.89 -0.26 -26.80
CA VAL A 64 13.98 1.06 -26.17
C VAL A 64 12.77 1.32 -25.26
N ALA A 65 11.56 1.04 -25.75
CA ALA A 65 10.34 1.18 -24.96
C ALA A 65 10.36 0.25 -23.74
N THR A 66 10.78 -1.01 -23.91
CA THR A 66 10.92 -1.98 -22.82
C THR A 66 11.90 -1.49 -21.75
N ALA A 67 13.03 -0.89 -22.14
CA ALA A 67 14.01 -0.34 -21.19
C ALA A 67 13.49 0.86 -20.38
N LEU A 68 12.47 1.56 -20.88
CA LEU A 68 11.85 2.71 -20.20
C LEU A 68 10.73 2.32 -19.24
N LEU A 69 10.13 1.13 -19.37
CA LEU A 69 9.03 0.68 -18.51
C LEU A 69 9.31 0.87 -17.01
N PRO A 70 10.50 0.52 -16.47
CA PRO A 70 10.77 0.69 -15.03
C PRO A 70 10.79 2.16 -14.56
N ALA A 71 10.87 3.13 -15.48
CA ALA A 71 10.84 4.55 -15.14
C ALA A 71 9.41 5.05 -14.85
N PHE A 72 8.38 4.36 -15.33
CA PHE A 72 6.98 4.73 -15.11
C PHE A 72 6.45 4.23 -13.77
N ASP A 73 5.47 4.94 -13.21
CA ASP A 73 4.82 4.54 -11.96
C ASP A 73 3.82 3.42 -12.19
N VAL A 74 3.09 3.45 -13.31
CA VAL A 74 2.10 2.45 -13.69
C VAL A 74 2.32 2.03 -15.14
N VAL A 75 2.17 0.74 -15.42
CA VAL A 75 2.14 0.17 -16.77
C VAL A 75 0.80 -0.51 -16.96
N LEU A 76 0.08 -0.14 -18.03
CA LEU A 76 -1.18 -0.75 -18.41
C LEU A 76 -1.01 -1.54 -19.71
N ASP A 77 -1.71 -2.68 -19.82
CA ASP A 77 -1.78 -3.45 -21.06
C ASP A 77 -2.94 -2.92 -21.92
N GLY A 78 -2.59 -2.08 -22.90
CA GLY A 78 -3.53 -1.37 -23.76
C GLY A 78 -4.26 -0.18 -23.12
N LEU A 79 -5.27 0.32 -23.82
CA LEU A 79 -6.00 1.56 -23.46
C LEU A 79 -7.08 1.38 -22.40
N SER A 80 -7.39 0.12 -22.03
CA SER A 80 -8.42 -0.16 -21.04
C SER A 80 -8.03 0.41 -19.67
N GLY A 81 -8.97 1.08 -19.01
CA GLY A 81 -8.75 1.66 -17.69
C GLY A 81 -7.93 2.97 -17.64
N VAL A 82 -7.24 3.37 -18.72
CA VAL A 82 -6.44 4.62 -18.76
C VAL A 82 -7.28 5.84 -18.37
N ARG A 83 -8.47 5.99 -18.98
CA ARG A 83 -9.36 7.13 -18.71
C ARG A 83 -9.80 7.14 -17.24
N THR A 84 -10.25 6.00 -16.74
CA THR A 84 -10.70 5.84 -15.34
C THR A 84 -9.58 6.16 -14.35
N LEU A 85 -8.36 5.69 -14.62
CA LEU A 85 -7.20 5.98 -13.78
C LEU A 85 -6.85 7.48 -13.79
N CYS A 86 -6.84 8.11 -14.96
CA CYS A 86 -6.62 9.55 -15.07
C CYS A 86 -7.69 10.37 -14.35
N GLU A 87 -8.96 9.99 -14.41
CA GLU A 87 -10.05 10.65 -13.68
C GLU A 87 -9.86 10.55 -12.16
N ARG A 88 -9.44 9.37 -11.65
CA ARG A 88 -9.14 9.19 -10.23
C ARG A 88 -7.97 10.06 -9.78
N ILE A 89 -6.89 10.10 -10.56
CA ILE A 89 -5.73 10.95 -10.29
C ILE A 89 -6.13 12.42 -10.25
N ARG A 90 -6.94 12.89 -11.23
CA ARG A 90 -7.41 14.29 -11.26
C ARG A 90 -8.34 14.64 -10.10
N ARG A 91 -9.03 13.67 -9.50
CA ARG A 91 -9.89 13.88 -8.33
C ARG A 91 -9.12 14.00 -7.02
N HIS A 92 -7.98 13.31 -6.93
CA HIS A 92 -7.09 13.32 -5.75
C HIS A 92 -5.62 13.54 -6.16
N PRO A 93 -5.32 14.68 -6.80
CA PRO A 93 -4.03 14.90 -7.44
C PRO A 93 -2.87 15.01 -6.45
N ILE A 94 -3.07 15.59 -5.27
CA ILE A 94 -2.04 15.74 -4.22
C ILE A 94 -1.69 14.37 -3.63
N ALA A 95 -2.68 13.58 -3.23
CA ALA A 95 -2.44 12.24 -2.69
C ALA A 95 -1.80 11.32 -3.74
N SER A 96 -2.23 11.42 -5.00
CA SER A 96 -1.65 10.66 -6.11
C SER A 96 -0.18 11.00 -6.35
N LEU A 97 0.18 12.29 -6.33
CA LEU A 97 1.57 12.73 -6.42
C LEU A 97 2.41 12.20 -5.25
N ALA A 98 1.92 12.41 -4.03
CA ALA A 98 2.60 12.01 -2.81
C ALA A 98 2.90 10.51 -2.81
N LEU A 99 1.93 9.69 -3.23
CA LEU A 99 2.08 8.25 -3.38
C LEU A 99 3.23 7.89 -4.33
N VAL A 100 3.20 8.39 -5.57
CA VAL A 100 4.21 7.96 -6.57
C VAL A 100 5.60 8.44 -6.19
N GLN A 101 5.75 9.65 -5.63
CA GLN A 101 7.04 10.14 -5.15
C GLN A 101 7.55 9.30 -3.98
N LEU A 102 6.70 8.97 -3.02
CA LEU A 102 7.07 8.11 -1.90
C LEU A 102 7.50 6.72 -2.41
N LEU A 103 6.74 6.11 -3.32
CA LEU A 103 7.06 4.79 -3.90
C LEU A 103 8.34 4.79 -4.74
N ARG A 104 8.67 5.89 -5.43
CA ARG A 104 9.95 6.02 -6.15
C ARG A 104 11.15 6.03 -5.21
N GLN A 105 10.99 6.54 -3.98
CA GLN A 105 12.04 6.63 -2.98
C GLN A 105 12.09 5.40 -2.05
N SER A 106 10.94 4.84 -1.65
CA SER A 106 10.86 3.81 -0.62
C SER A 106 11.56 2.49 -0.96
N GLY A 107 11.75 2.22 -2.26
CA GLY A 107 12.54 1.08 -2.74
C GLY A 107 14.05 1.20 -2.50
N GLN A 108 14.56 2.42 -2.25
CA GLN A 108 15.98 2.66 -1.96
C GLN A 108 16.27 2.76 -0.45
N LEU A 109 15.22 2.95 0.36
CA LEU A 109 15.32 3.08 1.81
C LEU A 109 15.31 1.70 2.47
N ASP A 110 15.96 1.57 3.62
CA ASP A 110 15.69 0.42 4.51
C ASP A 110 14.28 0.53 5.10
N VAL A 111 13.79 -0.54 5.73
CA VAL A 111 12.43 -0.57 6.27
C VAL A 111 12.20 0.52 7.32
N PRO A 112 13.08 0.73 8.33
CA PRO A 112 12.92 1.81 9.29
C PRO A 112 12.82 3.21 8.65
N SER A 113 13.70 3.54 7.70
CA SER A 113 13.68 4.86 7.04
C SER A 113 12.47 5.01 6.14
N GLY A 114 12.07 3.93 5.45
CA GLY A 114 10.84 3.90 4.65
C GLY A 114 9.59 4.18 5.49
N LEU A 115 9.47 3.57 6.67
CA LEU A 115 8.34 3.78 7.57
C LEU A 115 8.30 5.22 8.12
N VAL A 116 9.46 5.83 8.39
CA VAL A 116 9.54 7.24 8.79
C VAL A 116 9.10 8.16 7.65
N ALA A 117 9.56 7.90 6.42
CA ALA A 117 9.15 8.67 5.24
C ALA A 117 7.64 8.56 4.97
N GLU A 118 7.09 7.35 5.04
CA GLU A 118 5.64 7.12 4.93
C GLU A 118 4.88 7.88 6.02
N SER A 119 5.35 7.82 7.26
CA SER A 119 4.71 8.54 8.38
C SER A 119 4.67 10.05 8.14
N TRP A 120 5.76 10.65 7.65
CA TRP A 120 5.76 12.08 7.30
C TRP A 120 4.76 12.41 6.20
N VAL A 121 4.78 11.67 5.10
CA VAL A 121 3.87 11.91 3.96
C VAL A 121 2.42 11.76 4.41
N TYR A 122 2.09 10.66 5.10
CA TYR A 122 0.74 10.40 5.59
C TYR A 122 0.26 11.50 6.54
N SER A 123 1.10 11.92 7.49
CA SER A 123 0.75 12.98 8.45
C SER A 123 0.53 14.34 7.78
N VAL A 124 1.34 14.70 6.78
CA VAL A 124 1.15 15.96 6.02
C VAL A 124 -0.17 15.94 5.26
N LEU A 125 -0.52 14.82 4.62
CA LEU A 125 -1.77 14.68 3.88
C LEU A 125 -3.02 14.79 4.76
N GLN A 126 -2.95 14.45 6.06
CA GLN A 126 -4.07 14.65 7.00
C GLN A 126 -4.45 16.12 7.20
N SER A 127 -3.55 17.07 6.91
CA SER A 127 -3.90 18.50 6.89
C SER A 127 -4.12 19.03 5.47
N GLY A 128 -4.06 18.17 4.46
CA GLY A 128 -4.28 18.52 3.06
C GLY A 128 -5.76 18.72 2.71
N PRO A 129 -6.05 19.50 1.65
CA PRO A 129 -7.43 19.85 1.28
C PRO A 129 -8.28 18.65 0.89
N GLU A 130 -7.68 17.62 0.28
CA GLU A 130 -8.40 16.41 -0.16
C GLU A 130 -8.94 15.60 1.02
N PHE A 131 -8.11 15.41 2.06
CA PHE A 131 -8.54 14.70 3.27
C PHE A 131 -9.53 15.53 4.09
N GLN A 132 -9.35 16.85 4.18
CA GLN A 132 -10.30 17.73 4.84
C GLN A 132 -11.66 17.73 4.15
N ALA A 133 -11.69 17.76 2.82
CA ALA A 133 -12.93 17.63 2.05
C ALA A 133 -13.62 16.27 2.31
N TRP A 134 -12.86 15.18 2.32
CA TRP A 134 -13.39 13.85 2.65
C TRP A 134 -13.94 13.78 4.09
N LEU A 135 -13.24 14.38 5.07
CA LEU A 135 -13.70 14.44 6.46
C LEU A 135 -15.03 15.18 6.63
N MET A 136 -15.27 16.22 5.82
CA MET A 136 -16.52 16.99 5.84
C MET A 136 -17.69 16.26 5.17
N ASP A 137 -17.41 15.43 4.15
CA ASP A 137 -18.43 14.71 3.38
C ASP A 137 -18.80 13.34 3.98
N ARG A 138 -17.91 12.72 4.77
CA ARG A 138 -18.14 11.39 5.32
C ARG A 138 -19.29 11.37 6.34
N SER A 139 -20.00 10.25 6.38
CA SER A 139 -20.95 9.98 7.45
C SER A 139 -20.22 9.75 8.77
N PRO A 140 -20.69 10.34 9.89
CA PRO A 140 -20.17 10.04 11.22
C PRO A 140 -20.15 8.53 11.46
N GLN A 141 -19.03 8.04 11.97
CA GLN A 141 -18.89 6.65 12.36
C GLN A 141 -19.00 6.56 13.87
N GLU A 142 -19.81 5.63 14.37
CA GLU A 142 -19.92 5.41 15.81
C GLU A 142 -18.58 4.92 16.38
N VAL A 143 -18.22 5.38 17.57
CA VAL A 143 -17.08 4.83 18.30
C VAL A 143 -17.46 3.43 18.75
N PHE A 144 -16.66 2.44 18.36
CA PHE A 144 -16.88 1.06 18.78
C PHE A 144 -16.05 0.77 20.04
N ASP A 145 -16.75 0.65 21.16
CA ASP A 145 -16.17 0.15 22.40
C ASP A 145 -16.58 -1.31 22.63
N SER A 146 -15.64 -2.13 23.06
CA SER A 146 -15.86 -3.54 23.36
C SER A 146 -15.09 -3.89 24.63
N PRO A 147 -15.72 -4.60 25.58
CA PRO A 147 -15.04 -5.07 26.78
C PRO A 147 -14.01 -6.17 26.47
N GLN A 148 -14.07 -6.78 25.28
CA GLN A 148 -13.10 -7.79 24.87
C GLN A 148 -11.83 -7.15 24.29
N PRO A 149 -10.66 -7.79 24.48
CA PRO A 149 -9.43 -7.38 23.82
C PRO A 149 -9.61 -7.29 22.31
N ALA A 150 -9.05 -6.23 21.71
CA ALA A 150 -9.06 -6.04 20.26
C ALA A 150 -8.21 -7.11 19.54
N VAL A 151 -7.24 -7.72 20.24
CA VAL A 151 -6.44 -8.84 19.77
C VAL A 151 -6.46 -9.94 20.82
N LEU A 152 -6.85 -11.15 20.42
CA LEU A 152 -6.72 -12.34 21.24
C LEU A 152 -5.33 -12.93 21.06
N MET A 153 -4.72 -13.36 22.17
CA MET A 153 -3.39 -13.96 22.19
C MET A 153 -3.49 -15.37 22.75
N ASP A 154 -2.93 -16.34 22.03
CA ASP A 154 -2.79 -17.71 22.49
C ASP A 154 -1.33 -18.16 22.34
N ARG A 155 -0.66 -18.37 23.48
CA ARG A 155 0.76 -18.72 23.57
C ARG A 155 0.88 -20.20 23.91
N GLY A 156 1.15 -21.03 22.90
CA GLY A 156 1.63 -22.41 23.06
C GLY A 156 3.15 -22.46 23.22
N PRO A 157 3.78 -23.61 23.48
CA PRO A 157 5.20 -23.70 23.86
C PRO A 157 6.20 -22.96 22.96
N SER A 158 6.04 -23.05 21.64
CA SER A 158 6.91 -22.38 20.65
C SER A 158 6.15 -21.51 19.64
N LYS A 159 4.84 -21.32 19.83
CA LYS A 159 3.94 -20.67 18.88
C LYS A 159 3.11 -19.61 19.57
N LEU A 160 2.98 -18.44 18.94
CA LEU A 160 2.08 -17.37 19.36
C LEU A 160 1.03 -17.10 18.27
N CYS A 161 -0.23 -17.30 18.60
CA CYS A 161 -1.35 -16.92 17.74
C CYS A 161 -1.86 -15.53 18.15
N LEU A 162 -1.82 -14.58 17.21
CA LEU A 162 -2.39 -13.23 17.34
C LEU A 162 -3.60 -13.12 16.42
N LYS A 163 -4.76 -12.85 17.02
CA LYS A 163 -6.04 -12.91 16.32
C LYS A 163 -6.82 -11.60 16.48
N LEU A 164 -7.06 -10.91 15.37
CA LEU A 164 -7.82 -9.66 15.33
C LEU A 164 -9.27 -9.94 15.75
N ASN A 165 -9.76 -9.26 16.78
CA ASN A 165 -11.01 -9.60 17.47
C ASN A 165 -11.96 -8.39 17.60
N ARG A 166 -12.26 -7.76 16.47
CA ARG A 166 -13.35 -6.78 16.35
C ARG A 166 -14.27 -7.14 15.16
N PRO A 167 -14.86 -8.35 15.14
CA PRO A 167 -15.62 -8.84 13.99
C PRO A 167 -16.82 -7.94 13.63
N ALA A 168 -17.46 -7.31 14.62
CA ALA A 168 -18.55 -6.35 14.41
C ALA A 168 -18.13 -5.12 13.59
N ARG A 169 -16.82 -4.82 13.57
CA ARG A 169 -16.19 -3.73 12.79
C ARG A 169 -15.29 -4.27 11.69
N ARG A 170 -15.45 -5.54 11.31
CA ARG A 170 -14.60 -6.23 10.31
C ARG A 170 -13.11 -6.06 10.60
N ASN A 171 -12.75 -6.07 11.89
CA ASN A 171 -11.39 -5.91 12.39
C ASN A 171 -10.70 -4.63 11.93
N ALA A 172 -11.44 -3.51 11.85
CA ALA A 172 -10.87 -2.20 11.56
C ALA A 172 -9.67 -1.88 12.48
N PHE A 173 -8.59 -1.38 11.88
CA PHE A 173 -7.32 -1.10 12.50
C PHE A 173 -7.32 0.31 13.10
N GLY A 174 -7.75 0.39 14.35
CA GLY A 174 -7.68 1.60 15.19
C GLY A 174 -6.64 1.48 16.31
N VAL A 175 -6.64 2.43 17.23
CA VAL A 175 -5.73 2.52 18.40
C VAL A 175 -5.71 1.22 19.19
N GLY A 176 -6.87 0.68 19.57
CA GLY A 176 -6.94 -0.55 20.36
C GLY A 176 -6.39 -1.77 19.61
N MET A 177 -6.59 -1.86 18.30
CA MET A 177 -6.04 -2.94 17.47
C MET A 177 -4.52 -2.83 17.36
N ARG A 178 -4.01 -1.61 17.12
CA ARG A 178 -2.57 -1.32 17.09
C ARG A 178 -1.90 -1.69 18.41
N ASP A 179 -2.47 -1.25 19.53
CA ASP A 179 -1.89 -1.47 20.85
C ASP A 179 -1.88 -2.96 21.21
N GLY A 180 -2.98 -3.68 20.97
CA GLY A 180 -3.03 -5.14 21.18
C GLY A 180 -2.05 -5.92 20.29
N LEU A 181 -1.88 -5.53 19.02
CA LEU A 181 -0.87 -6.16 18.16
C LEU A 181 0.55 -5.84 18.64
N ALA A 182 0.81 -4.58 19.01
CA ALA A 182 2.11 -4.17 19.52
C ALA A 182 2.49 -4.95 20.79
N GLU A 183 1.56 -5.17 21.72
CA GLU A 183 1.78 -5.99 22.92
C GLU A 183 2.17 -7.44 22.55
N GLY A 184 1.41 -8.09 21.68
CA GLY A 184 1.68 -9.46 21.26
C GLY A 184 3.01 -9.62 20.50
N LEU A 185 3.33 -8.68 19.62
CA LEU A 185 4.60 -8.69 18.88
C LEU A 185 5.79 -8.35 19.78
N GLN A 186 5.62 -7.47 20.77
CA GLN A 186 6.65 -7.16 21.76
C GLN A 186 6.96 -8.38 22.63
N LEU A 187 5.95 -9.16 23.01
CA LEU A 187 6.13 -10.45 23.67
C LEU A 187 7.00 -11.38 22.80
N ALA A 188 6.66 -11.54 21.52
CA ALA A 188 7.43 -12.39 20.61
C ALA A 188 8.86 -11.92 20.38
N LEU A 189 9.11 -10.59 20.35
CA LEU A 189 10.45 -10.04 20.27
C LEU A 189 11.29 -10.33 21.52
N SER A 190 10.65 -10.41 22.68
CA SER A 190 11.33 -10.56 23.98
C SER A 190 11.50 -12.02 24.39
N ASP A 191 10.71 -12.93 23.82
CA ASP A 191 10.71 -14.35 24.14
C ASP A 191 11.31 -15.17 22.97
N PRO A 192 12.56 -15.66 23.10
CA PRO A 192 13.21 -16.46 22.06
C PRO A 192 12.61 -17.87 21.91
N GLU A 193 11.76 -18.35 22.84
CA GLU A 193 11.09 -19.65 22.66
C GLU A 193 9.97 -19.59 21.61
N ILE A 194 9.42 -18.40 21.32
CA ILE A 194 8.42 -18.22 20.26
C ILE A 194 9.10 -18.31 18.90
N GLN A 195 9.03 -19.47 18.27
CA GLN A 195 9.63 -19.74 16.97
C GLN A 195 8.66 -19.52 15.80
N GLU A 196 7.37 -19.31 16.10
CA GLU A 196 6.32 -19.19 15.09
C GLU A 196 5.23 -18.22 15.58
N ILE A 197 4.82 -17.32 14.70
CA ILE A 197 3.73 -16.37 14.95
C ILE A 197 2.68 -16.53 13.85
N VAL A 198 1.42 -16.63 14.25
CA VAL A 198 0.29 -16.70 13.31
C VAL A 198 -0.62 -15.50 13.53
N LEU A 199 -0.69 -14.64 12.53
CA LEU A 199 -1.63 -13.54 12.46
C LEU A 199 -2.91 -14.00 11.76
N SER A 200 -4.08 -13.80 12.38
CA SER A 200 -5.39 -14.18 11.81
C SER A 200 -6.49 -13.20 12.24
N GLY A 201 -7.70 -13.32 11.70
CA GLY A 201 -8.84 -12.47 12.09
C GLY A 201 -10.08 -13.27 12.47
N GLU A 202 -10.89 -12.73 13.38
CA GLU A 202 -12.22 -13.25 13.72
C GLU A 202 -13.30 -12.75 12.75
N GLY A 203 -14.39 -13.52 12.66
CA GLY A 203 -15.56 -13.16 11.86
C GLY A 203 -15.35 -13.30 10.34
N THR A 204 -16.04 -12.46 9.57
CA THR A 204 -16.18 -12.61 8.11
C THR A 204 -15.06 -11.97 7.30
N SER A 205 -14.09 -11.31 7.92
CA SER A 205 -13.04 -10.58 7.22
C SER A 205 -11.77 -10.56 8.06
N PHE A 206 -10.61 -10.57 7.40
CA PHE A 206 -9.34 -10.41 8.08
C PHE A 206 -9.24 -9.01 8.69
N CYS A 207 -9.29 -7.96 7.87
CA CYS A 207 -9.22 -6.57 8.33
C CYS A 207 -9.70 -5.59 7.23
N SER A 208 -10.62 -4.71 7.58
CA SER A 208 -11.18 -3.69 6.67
C SER A 208 -10.34 -2.41 6.54
N GLY A 209 -9.12 -2.37 7.07
CA GLY A 209 -8.24 -1.21 7.01
C GLY A 209 -8.38 -0.28 8.21
N GLY A 210 -7.90 0.95 8.10
CA GLY A 210 -7.91 1.92 9.20
C GLY A 210 -9.32 2.18 9.75
N ASP A 211 -9.43 2.35 11.07
CA ASP A 211 -10.72 2.67 11.69
C ASP A 211 -11.14 4.12 11.40
N LEU A 212 -12.12 4.27 10.49
CA LEU A 212 -12.55 5.58 10.00
C LEU A 212 -13.15 6.46 11.11
N SER A 213 -13.64 5.91 12.23
CA SER A 213 -14.10 6.73 13.37
C SER A 213 -12.96 7.46 14.08
N GLU A 214 -11.71 7.01 13.94
CA GLU A 214 -10.55 7.65 14.55
C GLU A 214 -9.87 8.68 13.63
N PHE A 215 -10.26 8.72 12.35
CA PHE A 215 -9.66 9.63 11.37
C PHE A 215 -10.04 11.09 11.70
N GLY A 216 -9.05 11.98 11.69
CA GLY A 216 -9.22 13.39 12.07
C GLY A 216 -9.23 13.65 13.59
N SER A 217 -8.94 12.64 14.42
CA SER A 217 -8.84 12.81 15.88
C SER A 217 -7.52 13.44 16.35
N LEU A 218 -6.48 13.40 15.51
CA LEU A 218 -5.16 13.94 15.84
C LEU A 218 -5.14 15.46 15.61
N PRO A 219 -4.55 16.25 16.52
CA PRO A 219 -4.64 17.71 16.48
C PRO A 219 -3.82 18.33 15.34
N ASP A 220 -2.69 17.72 14.97
CA ASP A 220 -1.77 18.25 13.98
C ASP A 220 -0.86 17.15 13.39
N PRO A 221 -0.25 17.38 12.21
CA PRO A 221 0.66 16.43 11.56
C PRO A 221 1.90 16.02 12.38
N ALA A 222 2.45 16.92 13.20
CA ALA A 222 3.65 16.63 13.98
C ALA A 222 3.32 15.66 15.12
N THR A 223 2.21 15.89 15.83
CA THR A 223 1.67 14.95 16.82
C THR A 223 1.33 13.62 16.16
N ALA A 224 0.70 13.64 14.98
CA ALA A 224 0.38 12.42 14.24
C ALA A 224 1.61 11.61 13.87
N HIS A 225 2.67 12.27 13.40
CA HIS A 225 3.96 11.62 13.11
C HIS A 225 4.58 11.02 14.39
N ALA A 226 4.64 11.78 15.49
CA ALA A 226 5.20 11.32 16.75
C ALA A 226 4.49 10.05 17.27
N VAL A 227 3.16 10.04 17.25
CA VAL A 227 2.36 8.87 17.65
C VAL A 227 2.69 7.66 16.78
N ARG A 228 2.72 7.80 15.46
CA ARG A 228 3.02 6.72 14.50
C ARG A 228 4.45 6.19 14.60
N SER A 229 5.37 7.02 15.06
CA SER A 229 6.77 6.64 15.31
C SER A 229 6.93 5.82 16.59
N THR A 230 5.92 5.80 17.47
CA THR A 230 5.87 4.94 18.66
C THR A 230 4.99 3.71 18.42
N ARG A 231 5.35 2.55 19.01
CA ARG A 231 4.57 1.28 18.89
C ARG A 231 4.21 0.91 17.45
N ASN A 232 5.16 1.09 16.54
CA ASN A 232 4.98 0.84 15.12
C ASN A 232 4.91 -0.68 14.84
N VAL A 233 3.70 -1.19 14.65
CA VAL A 233 3.41 -2.60 14.37
C VAL A 233 4.13 -3.09 13.11
N ALA A 234 4.20 -2.28 12.05
CA ALA A 234 4.89 -2.63 10.81
C ALA A 234 6.39 -2.91 11.05
N ARG A 235 7.06 -2.08 11.85
CA ARG A 235 8.46 -2.30 12.24
C ARG A 235 8.65 -3.59 13.05
N MET A 236 7.71 -3.92 13.93
CA MET A 236 7.76 -5.16 14.71
C MET A 236 7.53 -6.39 13.84
N LEU A 237 6.59 -6.31 12.89
CA LEU A 237 6.33 -7.39 11.92
C LEU A 237 7.53 -7.62 11.01
N ASP A 238 8.20 -6.56 10.53
CA ASP A 238 9.44 -6.68 9.76
C ASP A 238 10.54 -7.41 10.55
N ALA A 239 10.75 -7.04 11.80
CA ALA A 239 11.73 -7.69 12.67
C ALA A 239 11.41 -9.16 12.98
N LEU A 240 10.13 -9.55 12.89
CA LEU A 240 9.63 -10.90 13.14
C LEU A 240 9.30 -11.65 11.85
N ALA A 241 9.61 -11.07 10.68
CA ALA A 241 9.07 -11.52 9.40
C ALA A 241 9.34 -13.00 9.14
N SER A 242 10.58 -13.45 9.35
CA SER A 242 11.05 -14.82 9.07
C SER A 242 10.31 -15.92 9.83
N ARG A 243 9.62 -15.59 10.92
CA ARG A 243 8.85 -16.53 11.74
C ARG A 243 7.38 -16.17 11.87
N THR A 244 6.90 -15.21 11.09
CA THR A 244 5.49 -14.79 11.10
C THR A 244 4.82 -15.23 9.80
N ARG A 245 3.64 -15.84 9.92
CA ARG A 245 2.70 -16.01 8.80
C ARG A 245 1.37 -15.32 9.08
N ALA A 246 0.74 -14.84 8.03
CA ALA A 246 -0.61 -14.30 8.07
C ALA A 246 -1.58 -15.27 7.38
N LYS A 247 -2.68 -15.58 8.07
CA LYS A 247 -3.83 -16.30 7.51
C LYS A 247 -4.98 -15.31 7.32
N VAL A 248 -5.26 -14.98 6.06
CA VAL A 248 -6.21 -13.93 5.70
C VAL A 248 -7.45 -14.49 5.00
N HIS A 249 -8.59 -13.83 5.15
CA HIS A 249 -9.87 -14.23 4.56
C HIS A 249 -10.78 -13.04 4.32
N GLY A 250 -11.73 -13.19 3.38
CA GLY A 250 -12.70 -12.15 3.07
C GLY A 250 -12.04 -10.80 2.74
N ALA A 251 -12.53 -9.72 3.34
CA ALA A 251 -11.97 -8.39 3.09
C ALA A 251 -10.58 -8.22 3.73
N CYS A 252 -9.59 -7.93 2.88
CA CYS A 252 -8.25 -7.47 3.23
C CYS A 252 -8.06 -6.08 2.61
N ILE A 253 -8.24 -5.02 3.39
CA ILE A 253 -8.27 -3.63 2.88
C ILE A 253 -7.31 -2.77 3.66
N GLY A 254 -6.59 -1.86 2.98
CA GLY A 254 -5.65 -0.92 3.63
C GLY A 254 -4.69 -1.65 4.55
N ALA A 255 -4.69 -1.30 5.85
CA ALA A 255 -3.89 -1.98 6.88
C ALA A 255 -3.98 -3.53 6.86
N GLY A 256 -5.13 -4.08 6.44
CA GLY A 256 -5.35 -5.51 6.26
C GLY A 256 -4.59 -6.16 5.10
N VAL A 257 -4.04 -5.37 4.17
CA VAL A 257 -3.09 -5.80 3.13
C VAL A 257 -1.67 -5.40 3.52
N GLU A 258 -1.51 -4.19 4.06
CA GLU A 258 -0.21 -3.57 4.33
C GLU A 258 0.60 -4.33 5.38
N LEU A 259 -0.04 -4.72 6.49
CA LEU A 259 0.63 -5.40 7.61
C LEU A 259 1.02 -6.85 7.26
N PRO A 260 0.13 -7.69 6.70
CA PRO A 260 0.52 -9.03 6.23
C PRO A 260 1.66 -9.02 5.22
N SER A 261 1.80 -7.95 4.41
CA SER A 261 2.83 -7.89 3.37
C SER A 261 4.27 -7.86 3.91
N PHE A 262 4.49 -7.61 5.21
CA PHE A 262 5.81 -7.70 5.85
C PHE A 262 6.25 -9.13 6.19
N VAL A 263 5.32 -10.06 6.33
CA VAL A 263 5.59 -11.36 6.94
C VAL A 263 6.11 -12.38 5.92
N HIS A 264 6.68 -13.48 6.39
CA HIS A 264 7.29 -14.50 5.54
C HIS A 264 6.29 -15.21 4.62
N GLU A 265 5.10 -15.54 5.14
CA GLU A 265 4.05 -16.23 4.37
C GLU A 265 2.69 -15.55 4.58
N VAL A 266 2.00 -15.23 3.48
CA VAL A 266 0.59 -14.82 3.44
C VAL A 266 -0.21 -15.96 2.80
N ALA A 267 -0.95 -16.68 3.62
CA ALA A 267 -1.89 -17.70 3.20
C ALA A 267 -3.31 -17.13 3.20
N ALA A 268 -4.06 -17.28 2.10
CA ALA A 268 -5.37 -16.66 1.92
C ALA A 268 -6.46 -17.69 1.65
N ARG A 269 -7.66 -17.46 2.18
CA ARG A 269 -8.87 -18.22 1.81
C ARG A 269 -9.34 -17.83 0.41
N GLU A 270 -9.97 -18.75 -0.31
CA GLU A 270 -10.49 -18.55 -1.68
C GLU A 270 -11.37 -17.28 -1.85
N ASP A 271 -12.13 -16.89 -0.82
CA ASP A 271 -13.03 -15.74 -0.88
C ASP A 271 -12.35 -14.39 -0.59
N SER A 272 -11.03 -14.37 -0.45
CA SER A 272 -10.27 -13.17 -0.11
C SER A 272 -10.21 -12.19 -1.26
N PHE A 273 -10.28 -10.90 -0.95
CA PHE A 273 -9.96 -9.83 -1.89
C PHE A 273 -9.10 -8.75 -1.25
N PHE A 274 -8.30 -8.06 -2.06
CA PHE A 274 -7.29 -7.11 -1.62
C PHE A 274 -7.52 -5.73 -2.24
N GLN A 275 -7.41 -4.66 -1.45
CA GLN A 275 -7.69 -3.30 -1.91
C GLN A 275 -6.92 -2.25 -1.10
N LEU A 276 -6.43 -1.20 -1.79
CA LEU A 276 -5.83 0.00 -1.19
C LEU A 276 -6.65 1.26 -1.57
N PRO A 277 -7.68 1.63 -0.80
CA PRO A 277 -8.62 2.70 -1.17
C PRO A 277 -8.18 4.11 -0.75
N GLU A 278 -7.01 4.28 -0.13
CA GLU A 278 -6.61 5.48 0.62
C GLU A 278 -6.62 6.77 -0.21
N ILE A 279 -6.29 6.67 -1.50
CA ILE A 279 -6.26 7.83 -2.40
C ILE A 279 -7.62 8.52 -2.47
N LYS A 280 -8.74 7.77 -2.40
CA LYS A 280 -10.10 8.36 -2.38
C LYS A 280 -10.38 9.22 -1.14
N MET A 281 -9.59 9.04 -0.10
CA MET A 281 -9.65 9.81 1.13
C MET A 281 -8.66 10.98 1.10
N GLY A 282 -7.90 11.19 0.02
CA GLY A 282 -6.81 12.17 0.00
C GLY A 282 -5.59 11.74 0.81
N LEU A 283 -5.40 10.43 1.01
CA LEU A 283 -4.31 9.83 1.78
C LEU A 283 -3.53 8.81 0.94
N VAL A 284 -2.40 8.36 1.47
CA VAL A 284 -1.64 7.20 0.96
C VAL A 284 -1.82 6.01 1.91
N PRO A 285 -1.51 4.77 1.49
CA PRO A 285 -1.33 3.65 2.42
C PRO A 285 -0.39 4.05 3.56
N GLY A 286 -0.82 3.82 4.80
CA GLY A 286 -0.21 4.41 5.99
C GLY A 286 0.03 3.42 7.13
N ALA A 287 -0.14 2.12 6.94
CA ALA A 287 0.20 1.10 7.93
C ALA A 287 1.50 0.36 7.56
N GLY A 288 2.38 0.99 6.78
CA GLY A 288 3.60 0.44 6.21
C GLY A 288 3.47 -0.02 4.76
N GLY A 289 2.31 0.21 4.11
CA GLY A 289 2.00 -0.27 2.78
C GLY A 289 2.92 0.22 1.67
N THR A 290 3.41 1.46 1.79
CA THR A 290 4.37 2.03 0.82
C THR A 290 5.78 1.47 0.99
N VAL A 291 5.99 0.65 2.03
CA VAL A 291 7.24 -0.04 2.33
C VAL A 291 7.13 -1.54 2.04
N SER A 292 6.08 -2.20 2.52
CA SER A 292 5.92 -3.65 2.39
C SER A 292 5.50 -4.09 0.99
N LEU A 293 4.46 -3.48 0.41
CA LEU A 293 3.95 -3.92 -0.90
C LEU A 293 4.98 -3.76 -2.02
N PRO A 294 5.77 -2.68 -2.13
CA PRO A 294 6.77 -2.58 -3.20
C PRO A 294 7.85 -3.66 -3.12
N ARG A 295 8.14 -4.21 -1.94
CA ARG A 295 9.06 -5.33 -1.75
C ARG A 295 8.44 -6.67 -2.12
N ARG A 296 7.13 -6.80 -1.93
CA ARG A 296 6.38 -8.04 -2.18
C ARG A 296 5.90 -8.17 -3.63
N ILE A 297 5.28 -7.13 -4.18
CA ILE A 297 4.68 -7.12 -5.53
C ILE A 297 5.31 -6.11 -6.51
N GLY A 298 6.36 -5.41 -6.09
CA GLY A 298 6.99 -4.37 -6.90
C GLY A 298 6.26 -3.03 -6.87
N ARG A 299 7.01 -1.97 -7.21
CA ARG A 299 6.54 -0.57 -7.16
C ARG A 299 5.30 -0.34 -8.03
N GLN A 300 5.30 -0.88 -9.26
CA GLN A 300 4.29 -0.54 -10.26
C GLN A 300 2.92 -1.14 -9.96
N ARG A 301 2.89 -2.40 -9.52
CA ARG A 301 1.65 -3.04 -9.05
C ARG A 301 1.12 -2.37 -7.77
N THR A 302 2.02 -1.97 -6.87
CA THR A 302 1.63 -1.19 -5.68
C THR A 302 1.00 0.14 -6.05
N ALA A 303 1.64 0.90 -6.96
CA ALA A 303 1.11 2.17 -7.45
C ALA A 303 -0.23 1.99 -8.16
N TRP A 304 -0.36 0.97 -9.02
CA TRP A 304 -1.63 0.65 -9.67
C TRP A 304 -2.73 0.34 -8.65
N LEU A 305 -2.46 -0.53 -7.66
CA LEU A 305 -3.45 -0.94 -6.67
C LEU A 305 -3.96 0.24 -5.84
N ALA A 306 -3.07 1.15 -5.44
CA ALA A 306 -3.43 2.32 -4.64
C ALA A 306 -4.06 3.46 -5.47
N LEU A 307 -3.53 3.78 -6.66
CA LEU A 307 -4.09 4.83 -7.51
C LEU A 307 -5.45 4.44 -8.09
N THR A 308 -5.61 3.18 -8.49
CA THR A 308 -6.92 2.67 -8.91
C THR A 308 -7.81 2.44 -7.71
N GLY A 309 -7.30 2.05 -6.54
CA GLY A 309 -8.13 1.61 -5.42
C GLY A 309 -9.15 0.54 -5.81
N GLU A 310 -8.84 -0.27 -6.82
CA GLU A 310 -9.65 -1.41 -7.26
C GLU A 310 -9.38 -2.63 -6.39
N ARG A 311 -10.28 -3.61 -6.46
CA ARG A 311 -10.12 -4.88 -5.78
C ARG A 311 -9.43 -5.84 -6.73
N ILE A 312 -8.46 -6.58 -6.20
CA ILE A 312 -7.94 -7.78 -6.84
C ILE A 312 -8.43 -9.00 -6.06
N ASP A 313 -8.77 -10.06 -6.78
CA ASP A 313 -9.12 -11.34 -6.17
C ASP A 313 -7.87 -12.08 -5.69
N VAL A 314 -8.09 -13.20 -5.00
CA VAL A 314 -7.01 -14.02 -4.44
C VAL A 314 -6.09 -14.61 -5.52
N HIS A 315 -6.60 -14.93 -6.71
CA HIS A 315 -5.79 -15.49 -7.79
C HIS A 315 -4.85 -14.45 -8.39
N THR A 316 -5.34 -13.24 -8.65
CA THR A 316 -4.52 -12.10 -9.09
C THR A 316 -3.48 -11.77 -8.01
N ALA A 317 -3.89 -11.75 -6.74
CA ALA A 317 -2.97 -11.52 -5.62
C ALA A 317 -1.87 -12.59 -5.54
N ALA A 318 -2.18 -13.86 -5.79
CA ALA A 318 -1.21 -14.95 -5.84
C ALA A 318 -0.26 -14.82 -7.05
N GLU A 319 -0.79 -14.54 -8.24
CA GLU A 319 0.00 -14.28 -9.44
C GLU A 319 1.00 -13.13 -9.23
N TRP A 320 0.61 -12.12 -8.46
CA TRP A 320 1.45 -10.97 -8.17
C TRP A 320 2.50 -11.22 -7.09
N GLY A 321 2.40 -12.32 -6.34
CA GLY A 321 3.23 -12.62 -5.16
C GLY A 321 2.75 -11.93 -3.87
N LEU A 322 1.56 -11.32 -3.87
CA LEU A 322 0.96 -10.75 -2.66
C LEU A 322 0.53 -11.86 -1.69
N VAL A 323 0.03 -12.97 -2.24
CA VAL A 323 -0.37 -14.18 -1.53
C VAL A 323 0.57 -15.31 -1.93
N ASP A 324 1.11 -16.02 -0.94
CA ASP A 324 2.05 -17.12 -1.17
C ASP A 324 1.32 -18.45 -1.39
N ARG A 325 0.17 -18.62 -0.73
CA ARG A 325 -0.63 -19.86 -0.81
C ARG A 325 -2.12 -19.58 -0.69
N ILE A 326 -2.90 -20.18 -1.58
CA ILE A 326 -4.37 -20.19 -1.49
C ILE A 326 -4.78 -21.46 -0.74
N LEU A 327 -5.54 -21.31 0.34
CA LEU A 327 -5.95 -22.40 1.22
C LEU A 327 -7.29 -22.98 0.75
N SER A 328 -7.32 -24.31 0.58
CA SER A 328 -8.57 -25.03 0.38
C SER A 328 -9.45 -24.95 1.65
N PRO A 329 -10.77 -25.22 1.56
CA PRO A 329 -11.62 -25.24 2.75
C PRO A 329 -11.12 -26.16 3.87
N GLY A 330 -10.55 -27.33 3.52
CA GLY A 330 -10.00 -28.27 4.50
C GLY A 330 -8.71 -27.77 5.17
N ASP A 331 -7.83 -27.12 4.39
CA ASP A 331 -6.59 -26.53 4.93
C ASP A 331 -6.90 -25.34 5.84
N TRP A 332 -7.93 -24.55 5.50
CA TRP A 332 -8.37 -23.41 6.29
C TRP A 332 -8.77 -23.80 7.72
N ASP A 333 -9.56 -24.87 7.85
CA ASP A 333 -10.10 -25.37 9.12
C ASP A 333 -9.08 -26.13 9.97
N SER A 334 -8.12 -26.83 9.33
CA SER A 334 -7.07 -27.58 10.03
C SER A 334 -5.97 -26.68 10.60
N GLU A 335 -5.72 -25.53 9.98
CA GLU A 335 -4.72 -24.56 10.43
C GLU A 335 -5.29 -23.50 11.40
N ARG A 336 -6.51 -23.67 11.91
CA ARG A 336 -7.27 -22.65 12.67
C ARG A 336 -6.91 -22.54 14.15
#